data_AF-A0A0C1R4U5-F1
#
_entry.id   AF-A0A0C1R4U5-F1
#
_cell.length_a   1.000
_cell.length_b   1.000
_cell.length_c   1.000
_cell.angle_alpha   90.00
_cell.angle_beta   90.00
_cell.angle_gamma   90.00
#
_symmetry.space_group_name_H-M   'P 1'
#
loop_
_entity.id
_entity.type
_entity.pdbx_description
1 polymer ?
#
loop_
_entity_poly.entity_id
_entity_poly.type
_entity_poly.pdbx_seq_one_letter_code
_entity_poly.pdbx_strand_id
1 'polypeptide(L)'
;MKFSDEMRSIWIKYILDSIDNGYVKKVISRLKRWQGEGQKSVSNLSKYLFRFQDAVHYNKYRSMGLPIGSGEVESAHRYIPQKRLKIPGATWHPNTINPMLALRVIRANHWWADFWKQIVPETKIYENIAFA
;
A
#
# COMPACT_ATOMS: atom_id res chain seq x y z
N MET A 1 -21.03 5.16 30.57
CA MET A 1 -20.61 6.56 30.29
C MET A 1 -20.92 6.85 28.83
N LYS A 2 -21.83 7.80 28.57
CA LYS A 2 -22.28 8.17 27.22
C LYS A 2 -21.56 9.46 26.82
N PHE A 3 -20.84 9.45 25.71
CA PHE A 3 -20.18 10.65 25.19
C PHE A 3 -21.17 11.46 24.36
N SER A 4 -21.11 12.79 24.48
CA SER A 4 -21.66 13.66 23.42
C SER A 4 -20.83 13.50 22.15
N ASP A 5 -21.38 13.88 20.99
CA ASP A 5 -20.66 13.80 19.71
C ASP A 5 -19.35 14.60 19.72
N GLU A 6 -19.35 15.75 20.40
CA GLU A 6 -18.17 16.59 20.57
C GLU A 6 -17.09 15.91 21.43
N MET A 7 -17.48 15.35 22.58
CA MET A 7 -16.56 14.59 23.44
C MET A 7 -16.00 13.35 22.72
N ARG A 8 -16.82 12.70 21.89
CA ARG A 8 -16.39 11.56 21.07
C ARG A 8 -15.32 11.98 20.07
N SER A 9 -15.51 13.11 19.39
CA SER A 9 -14.52 13.65 18.44
C SER A 9 -13.19 13.98 19.11
N ILE A 10 -13.23 14.66 20.27
CA ILE A 10 -12.04 14.97 21.06
C ILE A 10 -11.30 13.70 21.47
N TRP A 11 -12.05 12.69 21.95
CA TRP A 11 -11.48 11.41 22.34
C TRP A 11 -10.82 10.68 21.16
N ILE A 12 -11.48 10.64 19.99
CA ILE A 12 -10.92 10.02 18.77
C ILE A 12 -9.63 10.73 18.37
N LYS A 13 -9.64 12.07 18.33
CA LYS A 13 -8.48 12.87 17.95
C LYS A 13 -7.29 12.61 18.88
N TYR A 14 -7.54 12.55 20.18
CA TYR A 14 -6.51 12.21 21.18
C TYR A 14 -5.91 10.80 20.96
N ILE A 15 -6.75 9.81 20.65
CA ILE A 15 -6.28 8.44 20.40
C ILE A 15 -5.44 8.37 19.13
N LEU A 16 -5.88 9.02 18.04
CA LEU A 16 -5.14 9.09 16.78
C LEU A 16 -3.79 9.76 16.96
N ASP A 17 -3.75 10.93 17.60
CA ASP A 17 -2.51 11.66 17.88
C ASP A 17 -1.54 10.81 18.74
N SER A 18 -2.07 10.09 19.73
CA SER A 18 -1.25 9.18 20.55
C SER A 18 -0.63 8.05 19.72
N ILE A 19 -1.37 7.49 18.75
CA ILE A 19 -0.86 6.46 17.83
C ILE A 19 0.20 7.06 16.90
N ASP A 20 -0.07 8.22 16.32
CA ASP A 20 0.82 8.93 15.40
C ASP A 20 2.16 9.27 16.04
N ASN A 21 2.17 9.63 17.33
CA ASN A 21 3.38 9.90 18.10
C ASN A 21 4.09 8.63 18.62
N GLY A 22 3.58 7.43 18.30
CA GLY A 22 4.21 6.15 18.66
C GLY A 22 3.82 5.58 20.02
N TYR A 23 2.84 6.17 20.74
CA TYR A 23 2.38 5.70 22.05
C TYR A 23 1.37 4.55 21.96
N VAL A 24 1.50 3.69 20.96
CA VAL A 24 0.56 2.61 20.60
C VAL A 24 0.34 1.65 21.77
N LYS A 25 1.40 1.24 22.48
CA LYS A 25 1.29 0.33 23.64
C LYS A 25 0.43 0.93 24.76
N LYS A 26 0.57 2.23 25.03
CA LYS A 26 -0.23 2.96 26.03
C LYS A 26 -1.70 3.03 25.60
N VAL A 27 -1.95 3.28 24.32
CA VAL A 27 -3.29 3.29 23.73
C VAL A 27 -3.94 1.91 23.85
N ILE A 28 -3.26 0.82 23.48
CA ILE A 28 -3.80 -0.54 23.59
C ILE A 28 -4.19 -0.86 25.05
N SER A 29 -3.31 -0.55 26.02
CA SER A 29 -3.60 -0.77 27.44
C SER A 29 -4.81 0.03 27.92
N ARG A 30 -4.99 1.27 27.44
CA ARG A 30 -6.16 2.10 27.73
C ARG A 30 -7.44 1.51 27.13
N LEU A 31 -7.40 1.11 25.86
CA LEU A 31 -8.55 0.54 25.15
C LEU A 31 -9.00 -0.80 25.78
N LYS A 32 -8.07 -1.64 26.25
CA LYS A 32 -8.39 -2.89 26.95
C LYS A 32 -9.17 -2.69 28.25
N ARG A 33 -9.01 -1.55 28.93
CA ARG A 33 -9.69 -1.22 30.19
C ARG A 33 -11.01 -0.48 29.99
N TRP A 34 -11.44 -0.27 28.75
CA TRP A 34 -12.66 0.47 28.44
C TRP A 34 -13.91 -0.30 28.89
N GLN A 35 -14.80 0.38 29.62
CA GLN A 35 -16.09 -0.16 30.08
C GLN A 35 -17.29 0.73 29.70
N GLY A 36 -17.12 1.64 28.73
CA GLY A 36 -18.20 2.49 28.23
C GLY A 36 -19.00 1.85 27.10
N GLU A 37 -19.89 2.64 26.49
CA GLU A 37 -20.60 2.24 25.27
C GLU A 37 -19.62 1.83 24.16
N GLY A 38 -20.08 0.95 23.26
CA GLY A 38 -19.26 0.44 22.16
C GLY A 38 -18.11 -0.46 22.61
N GLN A 39 -18.21 -1.08 23.80
CA GLN A 39 -17.17 -1.96 24.36
C GLN A 39 -16.67 -3.02 23.39
N LYS A 40 -17.58 -3.66 22.63
CA LYS A 40 -17.22 -4.64 21.60
C LYS A 40 -16.33 -4.03 20.51
N SER A 41 -16.69 -2.85 20.00
CA SER A 41 -15.93 -2.13 18.98
C SER A 41 -14.56 -1.70 19.50
N VAL A 42 -14.49 -1.16 20.73
CA VAL A 42 -13.23 -0.76 21.37
C VAL A 42 -12.33 -1.97 21.64
N SER A 43 -12.92 -3.09 22.09
CA SER A 43 -12.20 -4.35 22.29
C SER A 43 -11.63 -4.87 20.97
N ASN A 44 -12.42 -4.87 19.89
CA ASN A 44 -11.95 -5.26 18.56
C ASN A 44 -10.80 -4.37 18.07
N LEU A 45 -10.91 -3.04 18.24
CA LEU A 45 -9.83 -2.11 17.91
C LEU A 45 -8.56 -2.42 18.70
N SER A 46 -8.68 -2.69 20.01
CA SER A 46 -7.53 -3.03 20.85
C SER A 46 -6.82 -4.31 20.39
N LYS A 47 -7.58 -5.33 19.96
CA LYS A 47 -7.04 -6.59 19.42
C LYS A 47 -6.36 -6.36 18.08
N TYR A 48 -6.97 -5.56 17.21
CA TYR A 48 -6.40 -5.20 15.92
C TYR A 48 -5.07 -4.45 16.09
N LEU A 49 -5.05 -3.38 16.89
CA LEU A 49 -3.83 -2.61 17.15
C LEU A 49 -2.75 -3.45 17.81
N PHE A 50 -3.12 -4.39 18.69
CA PHE A 50 -2.16 -5.32 19.28
C PHE A 50 -1.56 -6.28 18.23
N ARG A 51 -2.38 -6.84 17.34
CA ARG A 51 -1.92 -7.71 16.25
C ARG A 51 -0.97 -6.99 15.29
N PHE A 52 -1.21 -5.72 15.03
CA PHE A 52 -0.45 -4.91 14.07
C PHE A 52 0.47 -3.89 14.72
N GLN A 53 0.84 -4.05 15.99
CA GLN A 53 1.58 -3.05 16.77
C GLN A 53 2.92 -2.67 16.13
N ASP A 54 3.57 -3.63 15.46
CA ASP A 54 4.87 -3.45 14.81
C ASP A 54 4.74 -2.76 13.43
N ALA A 55 3.52 -2.62 12.91
CA ALA A 55 3.19 -2.01 11.63
C ALA A 55 2.57 -0.60 11.75
N VAL A 56 2.44 -0.06 12.97
CA VAL A 56 1.81 1.25 13.24
C VAL A 56 2.80 2.28 13.80
N HIS A 57 4.08 2.14 13.48
CA HIS A 57 5.14 3.09 13.85
C HIS A 57 5.15 4.32 12.94
N TYR A 58 4.04 5.05 12.88
CA TYR A 58 3.86 6.15 11.93
C TYR A 58 4.87 7.29 12.10
N ASN A 59 5.25 7.64 13.33
CA ASN A 59 6.33 8.59 13.60
C ASN A 59 7.64 8.18 12.92
N LYS A 60 8.02 6.90 13.04
CA LYS A 60 9.23 6.35 12.43
C LYS A 60 9.12 6.35 10.91
N TYR A 61 8.00 5.90 10.35
CA TYR A 61 7.80 5.89 8.90
C TYR A 61 7.85 7.30 8.29
N ARG A 62 7.24 8.30 8.96
CA ARG A 62 7.38 9.72 8.56
C ARG A 62 8.82 10.17 8.56
N SER A 63 9.58 9.86 9.62
CA SER A 63 11.00 10.27 9.69
C SER A 63 11.87 9.62 8.61
N MET A 64 11.46 8.46 8.09
CA MET A 64 12.10 7.76 6.98
C MET A 64 11.61 8.23 5.60
N GLY A 65 10.66 9.17 5.54
CA GLY A 65 10.03 9.59 4.28
C GLY A 65 9.16 8.51 3.64
N LEU A 66 8.76 7.48 4.39
CA LEU A 66 7.92 6.39 3.88
C LEU A 66 6.44 6.81 3.83
N PRO A 67 5.70 6.37 2.80
CA PRO A 67 4.27 6.62 2.72
C PRO A 67 3.55 5.89 3.87
N ILE A 68 2.71 6.61 4.60
CA ILE A 68 1.96 6.11 5.76
C ILE A 68 0.65 5.43 5.32
N GLY A 69 0.18 5.77 4.12
CA GLY A 69 -1.09 5.29 3.57
C GLY A 69 -0.89 4.44 2.33
N SER A 70 -1.79 3.49 2.13
CA SER A 70 -1.86 2.71 0.88
C SER A 70 -2.50 3.51 -0.27
N GLY A 71 -2.86 4.79 -0.09
CA GLY A 71 -3.63 5.56 -1.08
C GLY A 71 -2.96 5.62 -2.45
N GLU A 72 -1.65 5.83 -2.50
CA GLU A 72 -0.88 5.83 -3.75
C GLU A 72 -0.87 4.44 -4.40
N VAL A 73 -0.68 3.39 -3.60
CA VAL A 73 -0.68 1.99 -4.05
C VAL A 73 -2.07 1.59 -4.58
N GLU A 74 -3.14 1.93 -3.86
CA GLU A 74 -4.53 1.65 -4.27
C GLU A 74 -4.92 2.43 -5.53
N SER A 75 -4.43 3.66 -5.66
CA SER A 75 -4.62 4.46 -6.86
C SER A 75 -3.89 3.82 -8.04
N ALA A 76 -2.61 3.46 -7.88
CA ALA A 76 -1.85 2.76 -8.91
C ALA A 76 -2.51 1.42 -9.30
N HIS A 77 -2.99 0.64 -8.33
CA HIS A 77 -3.72 -0.60 -8.57
C HIS A 77 -5.03 -0.37 -9.35
N ARG A 78 -5.74 0.72 -9.09
CA ARG A 78 -6.94 1.09 -9.87
C ARG A 78 -6.62 1.48 -11.31
N TYR A 79 -5.55 2.23 -11.52
CA TYR A 79 -5.27 2.81 -12.85
C TYR A 79 -4.42 1.91 -13.76
N ILE A 80 -3.52 1.09 -13.20
CA ILE A 80 -2.57 0.28 -13.98
C ILE A 80 -3.18 -1.09 -14.35
N PRO A 81 -3.39 -2.04 -13.41
CA PRO A 81 -3.97 -3.33 -13.73
C PRO A 81 -5.46 -3.25 -14.06
N GLN A 82 -6.29 -2.67 -13.17
CA GLN A 82 -7.75 -2.79 -13.30
C GLN A 82 -8.28 -2.21 -14.61
N LYS A 83 -7.72 -1.08 -15.08
CA LYS A 83 -8.12 -0.41 -16.33
C LYS A 83 -8.06 -1.31 -17.59
N ARG A 84 -7.35 -2.45 -17.55
CA ARG A 84 -7.29 -3.40 -18.68
C ARG A 84 -7.63 -4.83 -18.30
N LEU A 85 -7.21 -5.26 -17.12
CA LEU A 85 -7.39 -6.63 -16.64
C LEU A 85 -8.81 -6.85 -16.09
N LYS A 86 -9.44 -5.81 -15.54
CA LYS A 86 -10.76 -5.85 -14.90
C LYS A 86 -11.79 -5.08 -15.73
N ILE A 87 -12.01 -5.53 -16.95
CA ILE A 87 -13.04 -5.00 -17.86
C ILE A 87 -14.11 -6.07 -18.13
N PRO A 88 -15.37 -5.68 -18.40
CA PRO A 88 -16.42 -6.63 -18.75
C PRO A 88 -16.02 -7.49 -19.96
N GLY A 89 -16.29 -8.78 -19.89
CA GLY A 89 -16.01 -9.72 -20.98
C GLY A 89 -14.54 -10.12 -21.17
N ALA A 90 -13.60 -9.60 -20.38
CA ALA A 90 -12.22 -10.06 -20.44
C ALA A 90 -12.04 -11.40 -19.70
N THR A 91 -11.53 -12.40 -20.42
CA THR A 91 -11.03 -13.65 -19.87
C THR A 91 -9.53 -13.70 -20.06
N TRP A 92 -8.82 -14.20 -19.05
CA TRP A 92 -7.36 -14.30 -19.06
C TRP A 92 -6.93 -15.70 -18.70
N HIS A 93 -5.93 -16.21 -19.41
CA HIS A 93 -5.27 -17.43 -19.01
C HIS A 93 -4.32 -17.12 -17.82
N PRO A 94 -4.23 -17.97 -16.79
CA PRO A 94 -3.35 -17.72 -15.64
C PRO A 94 -1.90 -17.42 -16.03
N ASN A 95 -1.40 -18.04 -17.10
CA ASN A 95 -0.04 -17.82 -17.58
C ASN A 95 0.17 -16.48 -18.31
N THR A 96 -0.89 -15.81 -18.77
CA THR A 96 -0.78 -14.55 -19.54
C THR A 96 -0.99 -13.30 -18.70
N ILE A 97 -1.54 -13.43 -17.49
CA ILE A 97 -1.85 -12.28 -16.63
C ILE A 97 -0.59 -11.57 -16.13
N ASN A 98 0.43 -12.33 -15.70
CA ASN A 98 1.67 -11.77 -15.16
C ASN A 98 2.48 -11.02 -16.23
N PRO A 99 2.72 -11.58 -17.44
CA PRO A 99 3.35 -10.83 -18.52
C PRO A 99 2.58 -9.56 -18.90
N MET A 100 1.25 -9.62 -18.99
CA MET A 100 0.43 -8.46 -19.32
C MET A 100 0.52 -7.37 -18.25
N LEU A 101 0.51 -7.75 -16.96
CA LEU A 101 0.70 -6.81 -15.86
C LEU A 101 2.08 -6.14 -15.92
N ALA A 102 3.15 -6.90 -16.18
CA ALA A 102 4.50 -6.37 -16.31
C ALA A 102 4.59 -5.31 -17.42
N LEU A 103 4.02 -5.58 -18.60
CA LEU A 103 3.96 -4.61 -19.71
C LEU A 103 3.20 -3.34 -19.33
N ARG A 104 2.14 -3.45 -18.54
CA ARG A 104 1.36 -2.28 -18.06
C ARG A 104 2.17 -1.43 -17.09
N VAL A 105 2.96 -2.06 -16.20
CA VAL A 105 3.88 -1.37 -15.28
C VAL A 105 4.98 -0.65 -16.06
N ILE A 106 5.62 -1.32 -17.02
CA ILE A 106 6.65 -0.71 -17.88
C ILE A 106 6.09 0.52 -18.59
N ARG A 107 4.89 0.40 -19.18
CA ARG A 107 4.24 1.51 -19.88
C ARG A 107 3.90 2.67 -18.93
N ALA A 108 3.41 2.37 -17.73
CA ALA A 108 3.05 3.39 -16.75
C ALA A 108 4.26 4.17 -16.23
N ASN A 109 5.43 3.54 -16.16
CA ASN A 109 6.69 4.17 -15.73
C ASN A 109 7.52 4.73 -16.88
N HIS A 110 7.01 4.72 -18.12
CA HIS A 110 7.73 5.16 -19.32
C HIS A 110 9.02 4.38 -19.65
N TRP A 111 9.17 3.17 -19.13
CA TRP A 111 10.37 2.32 -19.32
C TRP A 111 10.37 1.50 -20.61
N TRP A 112 9.56 1.89 -21.60
CA TRP A 112 9.40 1.10 -22.83
C TRP A 112 10.72 0.95 -23.60
N ALA A 113 11.47 2.04 -23.73
CA ALA A 113 12.76 2.02 -24.44
C ALA A 113 13.79 1.14 -23.70
N ASP A 114 13.86 1.24 -22.37
CA ASP A 114 14.82 0.49 -21.55
C ASP A 114 14.51 -1.00 -21.50
N PHE A 115 13.23 -1.35 -21.54
CA PHE A 115 12.79 -2.75 -21.68
C PHE A 115 13.32 -3.37 -22.98
N TRP A 116 13.18 -2.68 -24.11
CA TRP A 116 13.67 -3.19 -25.39
C TRP A 116 15.20 -3.28 -25.46
N LYS A 117 15.93 -2.33 -24.87
CA LYS A 117 17.39 -2.39 -24.77
C LYS A 117 17.88 -3.63 -24.03
N GLN A 118 17.12 -4.15 -23.08
CA GLN A 118 17.48 -5.37 -22.32
C GLN A 118 17.18 -6.67 -23.09
N ILE A 119 16.26 -6.62 -24.05
CA ILE A 119 15.82 -7.80 -24.81
C ILE A 119 16.60 -7.96 -26.10
N VAL A 120 17.03 -6.86 -26.72
CA VAL A 120 17.94 -6.91 -27.87
C VAL A 120 19.30 -7.32 -27.30
N PRO A 121 19.81 -8.53 -27.60
CA PRO A 121 21.20 -8.83 -27.30
C PRO A 121 22.01 -7.78 -28.05
N GLU A 122 23.03 -7.21 -27.40
CA GLU A 122 24.00 -6.38 -28.09
C GLU A 122 24.61 -7.26 -29.19
N THR A 123 24.03 -7.21 -30.39
CA THR A 123 24.58 -7.85 -31.56
C THR A 123 25.89 -7.12 -31.74
N LYS A 124 26.98 -7.72 -31.27
CA LYS A 124 28.29 -7.48 -31.84
C LYS A 124 28.12 -7.77 -33.32
N ILE A 125 27.79 -6.72 -34.07
CA ILE A 125 27.97 -6.68 -35.51
C ILE A 125 29.48 -6.73 -35.64
N TYR A 126 30.03 -7.95 -35.63
CA TYR A 126 31.42 -8.16 -35.93
C TYR A 126 31.62 -7.64 -37.35
N GLU A 127 32.44 -6.60 -37.42
CA GLU A 127 33.20 -6.22 -38.61
C GLU A 127 33.69 -7.49 -39.31
N ASN A 128 33.12 -7.75 -40.49
CA ASN A 128 33.53 -8.66 -41.55
C ASN A 128 32.24 -8.83 -42.38
N ILE A 129 32.06 -8.17 -43.52
CA ILE A 129 32.78 -8.49 -44.76
C ILE A 129 32.88 -7.21 -45.62
N ALA A 130 33.95 -6.45 -45.43
CA ALA A 130 34.55 -5.69 -46.52
C ALA A 130 35.62 -6.60 -47.12
N PHE A 131 35.24 -7.48 -48.05
CA PHE A 131 36.11 -8.13 -49.06
C PHE A 131 35.24 -9.01 -49.96
N ALA A 132 34.80 -8.42 -51.07
CA ALA A 132 34.73 -9.02 -52.41
C ALA A 132 34.37 -7.91 -53.40
#